data_AF-A0A920V5F4-F1
#
_entry.id   AF-A0A920V5F4-F1
#
_cell.length_a   1.000
_cell.length_b   1.000
_cell.length_c   1.000
_cell.angle_alpha   90.00
_cell.angle_beta   90.00
_cell.angle_gamma   90.00
#
_symmetry.space_group_name_H-M   'P 1'
#
loop_
_entity.id
_entity.type
_entity.pdbx_description
1 polymer ?
#
loop_
_entity_poly.entity_id
_entity_poly.type
_entity_poly.pdbx_seq_one_letter_code
_entity_poly.pdbx_strand_id
1 'polypeptide(L)' 'MPELSSFYDANQQDVYVFAYNFDQLEGEELKEQIVRFKVKVPSMLTDPGELFGWETPDSLPATFIIDPKGSLKKCL' A
#
# COMPACT_ATOMS: atom_id res chain seq x y z
N MET A 1 5.78 -2.16 9.65
CA MET A 1 6.67 -1.64 8.59
C MET A 1 7.19 -0.27 9.03
N PRO A 2 8.15 -0.25 9.97
CA PRO A 2 8.71 1.01 10.45
C PRO A 2 9.44 1.77 9.33
N GLU A 3 10.15 1.08 8.42
CA GLU A 3 10.90 1.69 7.33
C GLU A 3 9.99 2.47 6.37
N LEU A 4 8.87 1.87 5.97
CA LEU A 4 7.91 2.52 5.07
C LEU A 4 7.19 3.70 5.77
N SER A 5 6.95 3.58 7.07
CA SER A 5 6.38 4.68 7.86
C SER A 5 7.35 5.85 7.94
N SER A 6 8.63 5.59 8.25
CA SER A 6 9.67 6.62 8.27
C SER A 6 9.89 7.26 6.91
N PHE A 7 9.84 6.49 5.83
CA PHE A 7 9.90 7.03 4.47
C PHE A 7 8.70 7.93 4.18
N TYR A 8 7.48 7.51 4.52
CA TYR A 8 6.29 8.34 4.36
C TYR A 8 6.42 9.62 5.16
N ASP A 9 6.69 9.56 6.46
CA ASP A 9 6.86 10.73 7.34
C ASP A 9 7.93 11.72 6.81
N ALA A 10 9.04 11.22 6.26
CA ALA A 10 10.10 12.07 5.72
C ALA A 10 9.76 12.71 4.37
N ASN A 11 8.80 12.17 3.61
CA ASN A 11 8.51 12.57 2.23
C ASN A 11 7.04 12.95 2.00
N GLN A 12 6.26 13.25 3.06
CA GLN A 12 4.80 13.50 2.97
C GLN A 12 4.41 14.64 2.01
N GLN A 13 5.33 15.56 1.73
CA GLN A 13 5.10 16.69 0.82
C GLN A 13 5.28 16.30 -0.66
N ASP A 14 6.02 15.23 -0.95
CA ASP A 14 6.44 14.84 -2.31
C ASP A 14 5.85 13.47 -2.73
N VAL A 15 5.58 12.58 -1.77
CA VAL A 15 5.18 11.19 -2.02
C VAL A 15 4.01 10.79 -1.14
N TYR A 16 3.01 10.18 -1.75
CA TYR A 16 1.93 9.49 -1.04
C TYR A 16 2.24 8.01 -0.93
N VAL A 17 2.07 7.46 0.27
CA VAL A 17 2.22 6.04 0.54
C VAL A 17 0.93 5.52 1.12
N PHE A 18 0.46 4.40 0.58
CA PHE A 18 -0.77 3.77 1.00
C PHE A 18 -0.56 2.28 1.21
N ALA A 19 -1.18 1.73 2.24
CA ALA A 19 -1.29 0.29 2.41
C ALA A 19 -2.56 -0.19 1.70
N TYR A 20 -2.46 -1.24 0.90
CA TYR A 20 -3.62 -1.88 0.30
C TYR A 20 -3.87 -3.23 0.96
N ASN A 21 -5.12 -3.46 1.36
CA ASN A 21 -5.58 -4.71 1.92
C ASN A 21 -5.92 -5.70 0.78
N PHE A 22 -4.91 -6.44 0.32
CA PHE A 22 -5.07 -7.43 -0.75
C PHE A 22 -6.04 -8.56 -0.39
N ASP A 23 -6.02 -9.00 0.87
CA ASP A 23 -6.86 -10.10 1.36
C ASP A 23 -8.34 -9.71 1.52
N GLN A 24 -8.70 -8.44 1.25
CA GLN A 24 -10.05 -7.88 1.41
C GLN A 24 -10.66 -8.14 2.80
N LEU A 25 -9.82 -8.26 3.82
CA LEU A 25 -10.25 -8.42 5.21
C LEU A 25 -11.05 -7.21 5.69
N GLU A 26 -12.05 -7.44 6.54
CA GLU A 26 -12.90 -6.39 7.09
C GLU A 26 -13.01 -6.51 8.61
N GLY A 27 -13.56 -5.47 9.26
CA GLY A 27 -13.89 -5.51 10.67
C GLY A 27 -12.67 -5.70 11.58
N GLU A 28 -12.74 -6.68 12.48
CA GLU A 28 -11.69 -6.94 13.48
C GLU A 28 -10.43 -7.55 12.86
N GLU A 29 -10.55 -8.42 11.86
CA GLU A 29 -9.40 -9.08 11.23
C GLU A 29 -8.46 -8.07 10.55
N LEU A 30 -9.04 -7.08 9.88
CA LEU A 30 -8.29 -5.96 9.30
C LEU A 30 -7.56 -5.14 10.37
N LYS A 31 -8.24 -4.82 11.48
CA LYS A 31 -7.64 -4.06 12.58
C LYS A 31 -6.48 -4.82 13.21
N GLU A 32 -6.64 -6.12 13.43
CA GLU A 32 -5.59 -6.98 13.96
C GLU A 32 -4.37 -7.01 13.04
N GLN A 33 -4.57 -7.12 11.72
CA GLN A 33 -3.48 -7.03 10.76
C GLN A 33 -2.77 -5.66 10.77
N ILE A 34 -3.53 -4.55 10.78
CA ILE A 34 -2.97 -3.19 10.86
C ILE A 34 -2.08 -3.04 12.10
N VAL A 35 -2.53 -3.54 13.26
CA VAL A 35 -1.77 -3.51 14.51
C VAL A 35 -0.54 -4.42 14.42
N ARG A 36 -0.70 -5.65 13.93
CA ARG A 36 0.38 -6.65 13.81
C ARG A 36 1.50 -6.17 12.91
N PHE A 37 1.16 -5.61 11.75
CA PHE A 37 2.12 -5.08 10.80
C PHE A 37 2.57 -3.65 11.14
N LYS A 38 2.01 -3.04 12.19
CA LYS A 38 2.28 -1.65 12.60
C LYS A 38 2.20 -0.70 11.41
N VAL A 39 1.12 -0.82 10.63
CA VAL A 39 0.87 0.03 9.47
C VAL A 39 0.52 1.42 10.00
N LYS A 40 1.35 2.42 9.68
CA LYS A 40 1.12 3.83 10.06
C LYS A 40 0.82 4.72 8.85
N VAL A 41 0.68 4.13 7.67
CA VAL A 41 0.30 4.83 6.45
C VAL A 41 -1.20 4.68 6.22
N PRO A 42 -1.86 5.62 5.53
CA PRO A 42 -3.26 5.49 5.16
C PRO A 42 -3.52 4.17 4.44
N SER A 43 -4.63 3.50 4.74
CA SER A 43 -5.00 2.23 4.11
C SER A 43 -6.11 2.44 3.08
N MET A 44 -5.97 1.83 1.91
CA MET A 44 -7.00 1.78 0.87
C MET A 44 -7.84 0.51 1.01
N LEU A 45 -9.16 0.68 0.87
CA LEU A 45 -10.13 -0.43 0.84
C LEU A 45 -10.47 -0.87 -0.58
N THR A 46 -10.37 0.04 -1.55
CA THR A 46 -10.62 -0.24 -2.96
C THR A 46 -9.37 -0.85 -3.60
N ASP A 47 -9.54 -1.82 -4.50
CA ASP A 47 -8.43 -2.40 -5.26
C ASP A 47 -7.83 -1.36 -6.22
N PRO A 48 -6.59 -0.88 -5.97
CA PRO A 48 -5.91 0.03 -6.88
C PRO A 48 -5.56 -0.61 -8.23
N GLY A 49 -5.55 -1.95 -8.33
CA GLY A 49 -5.30 -2.65 -9.58
C GLY A 49 -6.32 -2.35 -10.67
N GLU A 50 -7.59 -2.15 -10.30
CA GLU A 50 -8.62 -1.73 -11.25
C GLU A 50 -8.37 -0.31 -11.79
N LEU A 51 -7.73 0.56 -10.99
CA LEU A 51 -7.44 1.94 -11.36
C LEU A 51 -6.18 2.06 -12.22
N PHE A 52 -5.13 1.32 -11.85
CA PHE A 52 -3.80 1.45 -12.47
C PHE A 52 -3.49 0.34 -13.50
N GLY A 53 -4.34 -0.67 -13.61
CA GLY A 53 -4.20 -1.77 -14.58
C GLY A 53 -2.96 -2.64 -14.33
N TRP A 54 -2.54 -2.75 -13.07
CA TRP A 54 -1.37 -3.57 -12.72
C TRP A 54 -1.75 -5.05 -12.56
N GLU A 55 -0.77 -5.94 -12.78
CA GLU A 55 -0.98 -7.37 -12.57
C GLU A 55 -0.88 -7.73 -11.08
N THR A 56 -1.63 -8.75 -10.68
CA THR A 56 -1.55 -9.32 -9.33
C THR A 56 -0.12 -9.82 -9.06
N PRO A 57 0.49 -9.45 -7.92
CA PRO A 57 1.85 -9.85 -7.63
C PRO A 57 1.91 -11.35 -7.27
N ASP A 58 2.99 -12.03 -7.68
CA ASP A 58 3.17 -13.47 -7.41
C ASP A 58 3.36 -13.80 -5.92
N SER A 59 3.79 -12.83 -5.11
CA SER A 59 4.03 -13.02 -3.68
C SER A 59 3.75 -11.75 -2.87
N LEU A 60 3.30 -11.91 -1.63
CA LEU A 60 3.07 -10.83 -0.67
C LEU A 60 4.13 -10.82 0.45
N PRO A 61 4.49 -9.65 1.00
CA PRO A 61 4.02 -8.31 0.61
C PRO A 61 4.65 -7.81 -0.70
N ALA A 62 3.89 -7.01 -1.46
CA ALA A 62 4.35 -6.37 -2.70
C ALA A 62 4.29 -4.84 -2.59
N THR A 63 5.20 -4.13 -3.26
CA THR A 63 5.22 -2.67 -3.32
C THR A 63 5.14 -2.17 -4.76
N PHE A 64 4.12 -1.37 -5.04
CA PHE A 64 3.93 -0.76 -6.35
C PHE A 64 4.34 0.71 -6.33
N ILE A 65 5.12 1.12 -7.34
CA ILE A 65 5.59 2.49 -7.50
C ILE A 65 4.90 3.10 -8.72
N ILE A 66 4.08 4.12 -8.47
CA ILE A 66 3.32 4.85 -9.49
C ILE A 66 3.95 6.24 -9.69
N ASP A 67 4.03 6.71 -10.93
CA ASP A 67 4.48 8.07 -11.24
C ASP A 67 3.35 9.12 -11.07
N PRO A 68 3.67 10.42 -11.06
CA PRO A 68 2.63 11.47 -10.95
C PRO A 68 1.61 11.49 -12.09
N LYS A 69 1.83 10.75 -13.18
CA LYS A 69 0.88 10.58 -14.29
C LYS A 69 -0.05 9.38 -14.09
N GLY A 70 0.07 8.67 -12.97
CA GLY A 70 -0.72 7.47 -12.67
C GLY A 70 -0.22 6.21 -13.39
N SER A 71 1.00 6.19 -13.90
CA SER A 71 1.55 5.01 -14.57
C SER A 71 2.40 4.16 -13.62
N LEU A 72 2.13 2.86 -13.54
CA LEU A 72 2.98 1.91 -12.82
C LEU A 72 4.40 1.91 -13.44
N LYS A 73 5.42 2.09 -12.59
CA LYS A 73 6.83 2.01 -12.99
C LYS A 73 7.52 0.75 -12.51
N LYS A 74 7.15 0.28 -11.32
CA LYS A 74 7.81 -0.86 -10.70
C LYS A 74 6.87 -1.59 -9.76
N CYS A 75 6.88 -2.91 -9.85
CA CYS A 75 6.38 -3.81 -8.82
C CYS A 75 7.61 -4.44 -8.14
N LEU A 76 7.60 -4.49 -6.81
CA LEU A 76 8.64 -5.05 -5.96
C LEU A 76 8.05 -6.11 -5.05
#